data_AF-X0SW70-F1
#
_entry.id   AF-X0SW70-F1
#
_cell.length_a   1.000
_cell.length_b   1.000
_cell.length_c   1.000
_cell.angle_alpha   90.00
_cell.angle_beta   90.00
_cell.angle_gamma   90.00
#
_symmetry.space_group_name_H-M   'P 1'
#
loop_
_entity.id
_entity.type
_entity.pdbx_description
1 polymer ?
#
loop_
_entity_poly.entity_id
_entity_poly.type
_entity_poly.pdbx_seq_one_letter_code
_entity_poly.pdbx_strand_id
1 'polypeptide(L)'
;GMQLGRAEEYVLEFDAWAGQPRIIEVKVGQNKSPWTDYSKIGFSYVRTRRARFRYTFIMENASDYDARIVFNMGNHNTDVYLDNVSLIGKGHP
;
A
#
# COMPACT_ATOMS: atom_id res chain seq x y z
N GLY A 1 1.14 0.03 15.29
CA GLY A 1 0.96 0.04 13.83
C GLY A 1 -0.11 -0.97 13.46
N MET A 2 -0.06 -1.49 12.25
CA MET A 2 -1.00 -2.50 11.75
C MET A 2 -0.51 -3.91 12.12
N GLN A 3 -1.45 -4.84 12.21
CA GLN A 3 -1.18 -6.24 12.50
C GLN A 3 -1.27 -7.07 11.23
N LEU A 4 -0.18 -7.77 10.90
CA LEU A 4 -0.08 -8.69 9.77
C LEU A 4 0.33 -10.07 10.30
N GLY A 5 -0.56 -11.05 10.17
CA GLY A 5 -0.33 -12.45 10.48
C GLY A 5 0.36 -13.19 9.34
N ARG A 6 1.37 -14.00 9.65
CA ARG A 6 2.04 -14.86 8.68
C ARG A 6 1.04 -15.77 7.95
N ALA A 7 1.24 -15.90 6.64
CA ALA A 7 0.43 -16.69 5.71
C ALA A 7 -1.05 -16.27 5.60
N GLU A 8 -1.43 -15.12 6.16
CA GLU A 8 -2.73 -14.52 5.89
C GLU A 8 -2.72 -13.72 4.59
N GLU A 9 -3.87 -13.68 3.92
CA GLU A 9 -4.08 -12.85 2.74
C GLU A 9 -4.63 -11.46 3.14
N TYR A 10 -4.11 -10.43 2.51
CA TYR A 10 -4.52 -9.04 2.71
C TYR A 10 -4.89 -8.38 1.39
N VAL A 11 -5.93 -7.55 1.42
CA VAL A 11 -6.34 -6.69 0.31
C VAL A 11 -6.15 -5.23 0.72
N LEU A 12 -5.20 -4.54 0.06
CA LEU A 12 -5.04 -3.09 0.14
C LEU A 12 -5.89 -2.44 -0.96
N GLU A 13 -6.76 -1.52 -0.57
CA GLU A 13 -7.52 -0.71 -1.50
C GLU A 13 -7.44 0.76 -1.14
N PHE A 14 -7.50 1.62 -2.16
CA PHE A 14 -7.55 3.06 -2.00
C PHE A 14 -8.07 3.71 -3.28
N ASP A 15 -8.67 4.88 -3.18
CA ASP A 15 -8.90 5.76 -4.31
C ASP A 15 -7.74 6.74 -4.45
N ALA A 16 -7.28 6.96 -5.68
CA ALA A 16 -6.26 7.98 -5.95
C ALA A 16 -6.54 8.79 -7.21
N TRP A 17 -6.13 10.06 -7.16
CA TRP A 17 -5.99 10.96 -8.31
C TRP A 17 -4.87 11.97 -8.04
N ALA A 18 -4.44 12.68 -9.07
CA ALA A 18 -3.39 13.68 -8.95
C ALA A 18 -3.70 14.91 -9.83
N GLY A 19 -3.11 16.06 -9.53
CA GLY A 19 -3.27 17.26 -10.38
C GLY A 19 -2.75 17.05 -11.81
N GLN A 20 -1.81 16.13 -12.00
CA GLN A 20 -1.24 15.70 -13.28
C GLN A 20 -0.86 14.22 -13.20
N PRO A 21 -0.84 13.48 -14.33
CA PRO A 21 -0.50 12.07 -14.30
C PRO A 21 0.92 11.82 -13.80
N ARG A 22 1.07 10.92 -12.83
CA ARG A 22 2.37 10.62 -12.20
C ARG A 22 2.42 9.21 -11.62
N ILE A 23 3.64 8.74 -11.38
CA ILE A 23 3.89 7.47 -10.70
C ILE A 23 4.02 7.72 -9.19
N ILE A 24 3.44 6.82 -8.40
CA ILE A 24 3.67 6.69 -6.96
C ILE A 24 4.15 5.26 -6.68
N GLU A 25 4.85 5.04 -5.57
CA GLU A 25 5.14 3.70 -5.06
C GLU A 25 4.25 3.42 -3.84
N VAL A 26 3.64 2.24 -3.81
CA VAL A 26 2.75 1.78 -2.74
C VAL A 26 3.31 0.49 -2.16
N LYS A 27 3.35 0.40 -0.84
CA LYS A 27 3.75 -0.82 -0.14
C LYS A 27 3.14 -0.93 1.26
N VAL A 28 3.07 -2.16 1.74
CA VAL A 28 2.84 -2.49 3.15
C VAL A 28 4.10 -3.16 3.68
N GLY A 29 4.64 -2.65 4.79
CA GLY A 29 5.94 -3.09 5.28
C GLY A 29 6.25 -2.65 6.70
N GLN A 30 7.48 -2.89 7.12
CA GLN A 30 7.94 -2.55 8.46
C GLN A 30 7.87 -1.03 8.74
N ASN A 31 7.50 -0.71 9.97
CA ASN A 31 7.54 0.66 10.49
C ASN A 31 8.93 1.07 11.04
N LYS A 32 9.91 0.17 10.98
CA LYS A 32 11.29 0.41 11.40
C LYS A 32 12.30 -0.33 10.51
N SER A 33 13.59 -0.01 10.66
CA SER A 33 14.69 -0.75 10.04
C SER A 33 14.55 -2.26 10.27
N PRO A 34 14.77 -3.12 9.25
CA PRO A 34 15.35 -2.83 7.92
C PRO A 34 14.36 -2.35 6.83
N TRP A 35 13.12 -1.96 7.19
CA TRP A 35 12.12 -1.45 6.24
C TRP A 35 11.66 -2.48 5.19
N THR A 36 11.60 -3.75 5.56
CA THR A 36 11.14 -4.83 4.67
C THR A 36 9.77 -4.51 4.07
N ASP A 37 9.66 -4.61 2.74
CA ASP A 37 8.40 -4.58 2.01
C ASP A 37 7.79 -5.98 2.00
N TYR A 38 6.66 -6.13 2.69
CA TYR A 38 5.91 -7.38 2.77
C TYR A 38 4.99 -7.59 1.58
N SER A 39 4.47 -6.48 1.03
CA SER A 39 3.46 -6.51 -0.03
C SER A 39 3.99 -6.72 -1.43
N LYS A 40 5.23 -6.28 -1.69
CA LYS A 40 5.90 -6.32 -3.01
C LYS A 40 5.04 -5.69 -4.14
N ILE A 41 4.19 -4.70 -3.83
CA ILE A 41 3.26 -4.06 -4.79
C ILE A 41 4.02 -3.19 -5.81
N GLY A 42 4.85 -2.24 -5.34
CA GLY A 42 5.66 -1.38 -6.20
C GLY A 42 4.91 -0.17 -6.75
N PHE A 43 5.00 0.08 -8.05
CA PHE A 43 4.60 1.36 -8.67
C PHE A 43 3.16 1.36 -9.20
N SER A 44 2.44 2.47 -8.96
CA SER A 44 1.10 2.73 -9.48
C SER A 44 1.10 4.01 -10.32
N TYR A 45 0.48 3.99 -11.50
CA TYR A 45 0.28 5.18 -12.32
C TYR A 45 -1.04 5.86 -11.97
N VAL A 46 -0.96 7.04 -11.36
CA VAL A 46 -2.10 7.85 -10.93
C VAL A 46 -2.42 8.88 -12.01
N ARG A 47 -3.69 8.97 -12.39
CA ARG A 47 -4.20 9.90 -13.40
C ARG A 47 -4.92 11.08 -12.74
N THR A 48 -5.38 12.02 -13.55
CA THR A 48 -6.18 13.17 -13.08
C THR A 48 -7.59 12.80 -12.65
N ARG A 49 -8.12 11.69 -13.18
CA ARG A 49 -9.42 11.13 -12.78
C ARG A 49 -9.24 10.17 -11.62
N ARG A 50 -10.09 10.32 -10.58
CA ARG A 50 -10.21 9.38 -9.46
C ARG A 50 -10.42 7.94 -9.96
N ALA A 51 -9.59 7.03 -9.45
CA ALA A 51 -9.67 5.61 -9.72
C ALA A 51 -9.43 4.80 -8.45
N ARG A 52 -10.10 3.65 -8.34
CA ARG A 52 -9.89 2.66 -7.27
C ARG A 52 -8.72 1.76 -7.63
N PHE A 53 -7.77 1.64 -6.72
CA PHE A 53 -6.68 0.69 -6.78
C PHE A 53 -6.96 -0.44 -5.78
N ARG A 54 -6.65 -1.68 -6.17
CA ARG A 54 -6.82 -2.88 -5.35
C ARG A 54 -5.65 -3.81 -5.57
N TYR A 55 -4.98 -4.16 -4.48
CA TYR A 55 -3.83 -5.05 -4.47
C TYR A 55 -4.02 -6.14 -3.42
N THR A 56 -3.75 -7.38 -3.80
CA THR A 56 -3.78 -8.52 -2.89
C THR A 56 -2.36 -9.01 -2.67
N PHE A 57 -1.99 -9.33 -1.42
CA PHE A 57 -0.72 -9.98 -1.10
C PHE A 57 -0.89 -10.98 0.06
N ILE A 58 0.01 -11.94 0.12
CA ILE A 58 0.11 -12.90 1.22
C ILE A 58 1.31 -12.50 2.08
N MET A 59 1.13 -12.47 3.40
CA MET A 59 2.22 -12.17 4.35
C MET A 59 3.17 -13.36 4.50
N GLU A 60 4.19 -13.45 3.65
CA GLU A 60 5.14 -14.59 3.64
C GLU A 60 6.12 -14.56 4.83
N ASN A 61 6.37 -13.36 5.38
CA ASN A 61 7.29 -13.13 6.50
C ASN A 61 6.67 -13.53 7.85
N ALA A 62 7.49 -13.50 8.92
CA ALA A 62 6.99 -13.64 10.29
C ALA A 62 5.97 -12.54 10.62
N SER A 63 4.96 -12.87 11.44
CA SER A 63 3.92 -11.92 11.84
C SER A 63 4.53 -10.63 12.40
N ASP A 64 3.98 -9.49 12.00
CA ASP A 64 4.40 -8.15 12.44
C ASP A 64 3.19 -7.39 12.96
N TYR A 65 3.25 -6.92 14.20
CA TYR A 65 2.17 -6.20 14.87
C TYR A 65 2.38 -4.67 14.88
N ASP A 66 3.42 -4.19 14.21
CA ASP A 66 3.71 -2.77 14.02
C ASP A 66 4.01 -2.42 12.57
N ALA A 67 3.32 -3.03 11.60
CA ALA A 67 3.48 -2.70 10.18
C ALA A 67 2.86 -1.33 9.83
N ARG A 68 3.14 -0.82 8.62
CA ARG A 68 2.56 0.42 8.06
C ARG A 68 2.25 0.31 6.57
N ILE A 69 1.29 1.12 6.11
CA ILE A 69 1.10 1.43 4.68
C ILE A 69 2.01 2.60 4.33
N VAL A 70 2.67 2.54 3.18
CA VAL A 70 3.56 3.59 2.68
C VAL A 70 3.13 3.99 1.28
N PHE A 71 2.95 5.29 1.10
CA PHE A 71 2.78 5.94 -0.21
C PHE A 71 3.98 6.85 -0.44
N ASN A 72 4.89 6.45 -1.32
CA ASN A 72 6.05 7.24 -1.70
C ASN A 72 5.70 8.08 -2.93
N MET A 73 5.73 9.39 -2.75
CA MET A 73 5.27 10.39 -3.73
C MET A 73 6.33 11.48 -3.97
N GLY A 74 7.60 11.15 -3.77
CA GLY A 74 8.72 12.06 -4.08
C GLY A 74 8.89 12.31 -5.58
N ASN A 75 9.91 13.11 -5.93
CA ASN A 75 10.36 13.39 -7.31
C ASN A 75 9.35 14.12 -8.22
N HIS A 76 8.27 14.68 -7.69
CA HIS A 76 7.33 15.50 -8.45
C HIS A 76 6.47 16.39 -7.53
N ASN A 77 6.23 17.64 -7.93
CA ASN A 77 5.62 18.67 -7.09
C ASN A 77 4.08 18.72 -7.13
N THR A 78 3.45 17.97 -8.03
CA THR A 78 2.00 17.99 -8.16
C THR A 78 1.32 17.11 -7.10
N ASP A 79 0.26 17.65 -6.49
CA ASP A 79 -0.51 16.96 -5.46
C ASP A 79 -1.04 15.61 -5.91
N VAL A 80 -1.04 14.68 -4.96
CA VAL A 80 -1.72 13.38 -5.03
C VAL A 80 -2.74 13.35 -3.92
N TYR A 81 -3.95 12.92 -4.25
CA TYR A 81 -5.06 12.80 -3.34
C TYR A 81 -5.33 11.32 -3.12
N LEU A 82 -5.52 10.95 -1.86
CA LEU A 82 -5.84 9.60 -1.43
C LEU A 82 -7.14 9.65 -0.64
N ASP A 83 -8.03 8.70 -0.89
CA ASP A 83 -9.30 8.58 -0.19
C ASP A 83 -9.68 7.10 -0.04
N ASN A 84 -10.56 6.77 0.91
CA ASN A 84 -11.05 5.42 1.18
C ASN A 84 -9.94 4.35 1.27
N VAL A 85 -8.83 4.68 1.94
CA VAL A 85 -7.71 3.76 2.15
C VAL A 85 -8.11 2.69 3.16
N SER A 86 -8.01 1.42 2.76
CA SER A 86 -8.35 0.28 3.60
C SER A 86 -7.40 -0.89 3.37
N LEU A 87 -6.99 -1.55 4.45
CA LEU A 87 -6.30 -2.84 4.41
C LEU A 87 -7.17 -3.87 5.14
N ILE A 88 -7.62 -4.89 4.44
CA ILE A 88 -8.52 -5.92 4.98
C ILE A 88 -7.83 -7.27 4.93
N GLY A 89 -7.64 -7.90 6.09
CA GLY A 89 -7.25 -9.31 6.17
C GLY A 89 -8.43 -10.20 5.80
N LYS A 90 -8.18 -11.19 4.94
CA LYS A 90 -9.18 -12.19 4.53
C LYS A 90 -9.16 -13.45 5.39
N GLY A 91 -8.21 -13.55 6.32
CA GLY A 91 -7.92 -14.78 7.06
C GLY A 91 -7.20 -15.80 6.17
N HIS A 92 -6.97 -17.00 6.69
CA HIS A 92 -6.55 -18.12 5.84
C HIS A 92 -7.75 -18.60 5.00
N PRO A 93 -7.55 -18.94 3.71
CA PRO A 93 -8.52 -19.75 2.98
C PRO A 93 -8.73 -21.12 3.64
#